data_AF-A0A7S1GTI6-F1
#
_entry.id   AF-A0A7S1GTI6-F1
#
_cell.length_a   1.000
_cell.length_b   1.000
_cell.length_c   1.000
_cell.angle_alpha   90.00
_cell.angle_beta   90.00
_cell.angle_gamma   90.00
#
_symmetry.space_group_name_H-M   'P 1'
#
loop_
_entity.id
_entity.type
_entity.pdbx_description
1 polymer ?
#
loop_
_entity_poly.entity_id
_entity_poly.type
_entity_poly.pdbx_seq_one_letter_code
_entity_poly.pdbx_strand_id
1 'polypeptide(L)'
;TVVPARAEARVAVMDRRTAGRRGRVSVALRLANPLPASGRVLLSFPHGYQLDTGHHDVVSALPPSTYGDVAGVNLTDSSFPCEVRVLTEGSVVRDTGLERDLSWWSSAIVTNLGPSVPAGTVVNFTLGNVQYPLTSGTRGAFEVRTFTAEGQSVDEALGVSANEEFDPGSLSFAAVTPQSLVAGAVSEVVLEFVTENPIPRDGYVELKLPEGFSLAGDSEASVLADVDFERAYDGAFSVDFDAPVPGYSSGASATVGGVRARNMAAEASEGLDGGLLVVVRSARTVHLYRRGERASHRGAKVVIRLYDPTPSFAVRAPIVGVKNPSLVGTTGAFQVRTRLLDGTVVDENMAVPGLDIAPGELSGLSVAPASLIAGNRSSLTVGFSVGNPLAADGRVTIDLPDGVRAVAAWGVSSSSPSLSGGSLAVGMQGDRTIV
;
A
#
# COMPACT_ATOMS: atom_id res chain seq x y z
N THR A 1 -14.12 9.47 -50.48
CA THR A 1 -13.46 9.11 -49.20
C THR A 1 -14.02 7.78 -48.78
N VAL A 2 -13.22 6.72 -48.78
CA VAL A 2 -13.67 5.39 -48.32
C VAL A 2 -13.66 5.41 -46.80
N VAL A 3 -14.79 5.08 -46.18
CA VAL A 3 -14.95 5.03 -44.72
C VAL A 3 -14.87 3.56 -44.32
N PRO A 4 -14.09 3.18 -43.28
CA PRO A 4 -14.04 1.79 -42.81
C PRO A 4 -15.41 1.31 -42.32
N ALA A 5 -15.68 0.02 -42.48
CA ALA A 5 -16.91 -0.57 -41.96
C ALA A 5 -16.82 -0.77 -40.44
N ARG A 6 -17.95 -0.67 -39.76
CA ARG A 6 -18.01 -0.97 -38.33
C ARG A 6 -17.95 -2.49 -38.12
N ALA A 7 -16.89 -2.97 -37.46
CA ALA A 7 -16.77 -4.37 -37.06
C ALA A 7 -17.35 -4.62 -35.66
N GLU A 8 -17.71 -5.87 -35.40
CA GLU A 8 -18.05 -6.34 -34.07
C GLU A 8 -16.80 -6.98 -33.45
N ALA A 9 -16.25 -6.36 -32.41
CA ALA A 9 -15.09 -6.86 -31.69
C ALA A 9 -15.44 -7.14 -30.23
N ARG A 10 -14.81 -8.17 -29.68
CA ARG A 10 -14.78 -8.47 -28.24
C ARG A 10 -13.33 -8.62 -27.82
N VAL A 11 -12.99 -7.99 -26.70
CA VAL A 11 -11.68 -8.14 -26.07
C VAL A 11 -11.92 -8.63 -24.64
N ALA A 12 -11.16 -9.62 -24.20
CA ALA A 12 -11.25 -10.14 -22.83
C ALA A 12 -9.85 -10.38 -22.26
N VAL A 13 -9.65 -9.99 -21.00
CA VAL A 13 -8.42 -10.28 -20.26
C VAL A 13 -8.63 -11.59 -19.50
N MET A 14 -7.79 -12.60 -19.78
CA MET A 14 -8.10 -13.98 -19.40
C MET A 14 -7.56 -14.40 -18.02
N ASP A 15 -6.49 -13.75 -17.56
CA ASP A 15 -5.78 -14.16 -16.35
C ASP A 15 -6.13 -13.26 -15.14
N ARG A 16 -5.50 -13.51 -13.99
CA ARG A 16 -5.76 -12.74 -12.77
C ARG A 16 -5.45 -11.26 -12.99
N ARG A 17 -6.48 -10.43 -12.88
CA ARG A 17 -6.48 -8.99 -13.15
C ARG A 17 -5.83 -8.20 -12.02
N THR A 18 -4.56 -8.46 -11.77
CA THR A 18 -3.78 -7.79 -10.73
C THR A 18 -2.84 -6.79 -11.38
N ALA A 19 -2.72 -5.60 -10.80
CA ALA A 19 -1.91 -4.52 -11.32
C ALA A 19 -0.46 -4.96 -11.59
N GLY A 20 0.05 -4.64 -12.78
CA GLY A 20 1.39 -4.93 -13.26
C GLY A 20 1.76 -6.40 -13.43
N ARG A 21 0.83 -7.33 -13.21
CA ARG A 21 1.02 -8.72 -13.62
C ARG A 21 1.02 -8.86 -15.13
N ARG A 22 1.71 -9.89 -15.60
CA ARG A 22 1.61 -10.32 -16.99
C ARG A 22 0.52 -11.36 -17.15
N GLY A 23 -0.20 -11.28 -18.25
CA GLY A 23 -1.18 -12.28 -18.61
C GLY A 23 -1.58 -12.17 -20.08
N ARG A 24 -2.77 -12.70 -20.38
CA ARG A 24 -3.29 -12.86 -21.73
C ARG A 24 -4.43 -11.91 -22.00
N VAL A 25 -4.47 -11.43 -23.24
CA VAL A 25 -5.56 -10.65 -23.82
C VAL A 25 -6.02 -11.35 -25.09
N SER A 26 -7.27 -11.78 -25.08
CA SER A 26 -7.92 -12.42 -26.23
C SER A 26 -8.74 -11.41 -27.00
N VAL A 27 -8.71 -11.52 -28.33
CA VAL A 27 -9.48 -10.68 -29.24
C VAL A 27 -10.29 -11.61 -30.14
N ALA A 28 -11.58 -11.34 -30.27
CA ALA A 28 -12.47 -11.94 -31.24
C ALA A 28 -13.07 -10.82 -32.10
N LEU A 29 -12.85 -10.89 -33.41
CA LEU A 29 -13.28 -9.87 -34.36
C LEU A 29 -14.12 -10.52 -35.46
N ARG A 30 -15.37 -10.10 -35.60
CA ARG A 30 -16.18 -10.44 -36.76
C ARG A 30 -15.91 -9.45 -37.89
N LEU A 31 -15.28 -9.95 -38.95
CA LEU A 31 -14.88 -9.14 -40.09
C LEU A 31 -16.10 -8.65 -40.88
N ALA A 32 -16.21 -7.35 -41.12
CA ALA A 32 -17.26 -6.81 -41.99
C ALA A 32 -16.82 -6.86 -43.47
N ASN A 33 -15.52 -6.72 -43.73
CA ASN A 33 -14.89 -6.89 -45.04
C ASN A 33 -13.84 -8.00 -45.01
N PRO A 34 -13.42 -8.54 -46.17
CA PRO A 34 -12.36 -9.53 -46.20
C PRO A 34 -11.04 -8.97 -45.64
N LEU A 35 -10.33 -9.74 -44.82
CA LEU A 35 -8.95 -9.45 -44.43
C LEU A 35 -8.03 -10.08 -45.48
N PRO A 36 -7.38 -9.31 -46.37
CA PRO A 36 -6.57 -9.88 -47.44
C PRO A 36 -5.35 -10.64 -46.92
N ALA A 37 -4.69 -11.40 -47.81
CA ALA A 37 -3.36 -11.94 -47.52
C ALA A 37 -2.42 -10.77 -47.19
N SER A 38 -1.60 -10.92 -46.15
CA SER A 38 -0.78 -9.82 -45.58
C SER A 38 -1.57 -8.61 -45.07
N GLY A 39 -2.90 -8.70 -44.99
CA GLY A 39 -3.73 -7.77 -44.24
C GLY A 39 -3.39 -7.79 -42.76
N ARG A 40 -3.65 -6.69 -42.05
CA ARG A 40 -3.24 -6.50 -40.66
C ARG A 40 -4.42 -6.18 -39.77
N VAL A 41 -4.35 -6.65 -38.53
CA VAL A 41 -5.21 -6.22 -37.43
C VAL A 41 -4.36 -5.39 -36.47
N LEU A 42 -4.73 -4.13 -36.28
CA LEU A 42 -4.18 -3.27 -35.25
C LEU A 42 -5.05 -3.42 -34.00
N LEU A 43 -4.41 -3.79 -32.89
CA LEU A 43 -5.00 -3.76 -31.56
C LEU A 43 -4.33 -2.64 -30.78
N SER A 44 -5.10 -1.62 -30.41
CA SER A 44 -4.67 -0.56 -29.51
C SER A 44 -5.25 -0.78 -28.12
N PHE A 45 -4.35 -0.84 -27.15
CA PHE A 45 -4.62 -0.99 -25.73
C PHE A 45 -4.88 0.38 -25.11
N PRO A 46 -5.76 0.45 -24.10
CA PRO A 46 -5.92 1.66 -23.30
C PRO A 46 -4.63 1.96 -22.51
N HIS A 47 -4.53 3.19 -22.02
CA HIS A 47 -3.37 3.64 -21.24
C HIS A 47 -3.08 2.71 -20.05
N GLY A 48 -1.79 2.39 -19.87
CA GLY A 48 -1.24 1.60 -18.75
C GLY A 48 -0.76 0.19 -19.13
N TYR A 49 -1.32 -0.45 -20.16
CA TYR A 49 -0.83 -1.75 -20.61
C TYR A 49 0.55 -1.64 -21.23
N GLN A 50 1.38 -2.67 -21.07
CA GLN A 50 2.73 -2.70 -21.66
C GLN A 50 2.97 -4.01 -22.40
N LEU A 51 3.59 -3.89 -23.57
CA LEU A 51 3.83 -5.00 -24.49
C LEU A 51 5.31 -5.38 -24.63
N ASP A 52 6.17 -4.92 -23.73
CA ASP A 52 7.62 -5.13 -23.75
C ASP A 52 8.11 -6.04 -22.60
N THR A 53 9.40 -6.42 -22.60
CA THR A 53 10.16 -7.28 -21.68
C THR A 53 10.24 -6.82 -20.22
N GLY A 54 9.70 -5.64 -19.88
CA GLY A 54 9.46 -5.25 -18.49
C GLY A 54 10.62 -4.53 -17.81
N HIS A 55 11.50 -3.88 -18.59
CA HIS A 55 12.42 -2.88 -18.06
C HIS A 55 12.13 -1.55 -18.76
N HIS A 56 11.50 -0.63 -18.04
CA HIS A 56 11.40 0.77 -18.47
C HIS A 56 12.77 1.40 -18.78
N ASP A 57 13.86 0.84 -18.23
CA ASP A 57 15.23 1.39 -18.34
C ASP A 57 16.16 0.68 -19.35
N VAL A 58 15.76 -0.43 -20.01
CA VAL A 58 16.71 -1.21 -20.87
C VAL A 58 16.45 -1.12 -22.37
N VAL A 59 15.36 -0.53 -22.86
CA VAL A 59 15.09 -0.53 -24.30
C VAL A 59 15.58 0.73 -24.99
N SER A 60 16.91 0.86 -25.12
CA SER A 60 17.55 1.92 -25.93
C SER A 60 18.10 1.41 -27.27
N ALA A 61 17.80 0.17 -27.68
CA ALA A 61 18.41 -0.42 -28.88
C ALA A 61 17.51 -1.31 -29.76
N LEU A 62 16.20 -1.44 -29.49
CA LEU A 62 15.32 -2.24 -30.36
C LEU A 62 14.86 -1.43 -31.59
N PRO A 63 14.68 -2.09 -32.75
CA PRO A 63 14.15 -1.43 -33.94
C PRO A 63 12.69 -0.96 -33.72
N PRO A 64 12.22 0.05 -34.47
CA PRO A 64 10.86 0.63 -34.40
C PRO A 64 9.70 -0.40 -34.42
N SER A 65 9.92 -1.53 -35.07
CA SER A 65 9.01 -2.66 -34.96
C SER A 65 9.81 -3.89 -34.61
N THR A 66 9.34 -4.62 -33.61
CA THR A 66 9.99 -5.84 -33.12
C THR A 66 8.97 -6.97 -33.11
N TYR A 67 9.39 -8.16 -33.50
CA TYR A 67 8.55 -9.35 -33.40
C TYR A 67 8.17 -9.58 -31.94
N GLY A 68 6.92 -9.94 -31.70
CA GLY A 68 6.39 -10.07 -30.35
C GLY A 68 7.27 -10.95 -29.47
N ASP A 69 7.74 -12.10 -29.96
CA ASP A 69 8.56 -13.03 -29.17
C ASP A 69 9.86 -12.39 -28.67
N VAL A 70 10.41 -11.41 -29.40
CA VAL A 70 11.61 -10.65 -29.01
C VAL A 70 11.24 -9.49 -28.05
N ALA A 71 10.08 -8.87 -28.25
CA ALA A 71 9.53 -7.86 -27.35
C ALA A 71 8.94 -8.47 -26.06
N GLY A 72 8.90 -9.80 -25.94
CA GLY A 72 8.29 -10.47 -24.80
C GLY A 72 6.76 -10.46 -24.82
N VAL A 73 6.10 -10.34 -25.96
CA VAL A 73 4.65 -10.62 -26.14
C VAL A 73 4.47 -11.67 -27.20
N ASN A 74 3.82 -12.78 -26.90
CA ASN A 74 3.70 -13.87 -27.87
C ASN A 74 2.26 -14.07 -28.35
N LEU A 75 2.13 -14.63 -29.54
CA LEU A 75 0.86 -15.15 -30.02
C LEU A 75 0.67 -16.55 -29.41
N THR A 76 -0.25 -16.67 -28.47
CA THR A 76 -0.48 -17.94 -27.73
C THR A 76 -1.57 -18.81 -28.34
N ASP A 77 -2.47 -18.21 -29.11
CA ASP A 77 -3.53 -18.90 -29.84
C ASP A 77 -3.99 -18.03 -31.02
N SER A 78 -4.43 -18.66 -32.11
CA SER A 78 -5.01 -17.97 -33.27
C SER A 78 -5.87 -18.89 -34.13
N SER A 79 -6.97 -18.35 -34.67
CA SER A 79 -7.85 -19.04 -35.61
C SER A 79 -7.39 -18.94 -37.07
N PHE A 80 -6.30 -18.22 -37.36
CA PHE A 80 -5.75 -18.05 -38.70
C PHE A 80 -4.21 -17.94 -38.65
N PRO A 81 -3.48 -18.32 -39.72
CA PRO A 81 -2.02 -18.18 -39.75
C PRO A 81 -1.64 -16.71 -39.64
N CYS A 82 -0.99 -16.32 -38.54
CA CYS A 82 -0.58 -14.94 -38.32
C CYS A 82 0.68 -14.82 -37.48
N GLU A 83 1.27 -13.64 -37.51
CA GLU A 83 2.38 -13.23 -36.65
C GLU A 83 2.00 -11.95 -35.91
N VAL A 84 2.62 -11.73 -34.75
CA VAL A 84 2.46 -10.48 -33.99
C VAL A 84 3.76 -9.68 -34.02
N ARG A 85 3.61 -8.37 -34.23
CA ARG A 85 4.66 -7.37 -34.06
C ARG A 85 4.21 -6.30 -33.08
N VAL A 86 5.13 -5.86 -32.24
CA VAL A 86 4.92 -4.78 -31.27
C VAL A 86 5.73 -3.58 -31.74
N LEU A 87 5.17 -2.39 -31.55
CA LEU A 87 5.83 -1.13 -31.87
C LEU A 87 6.79 -0.74 -30.73
N THR A 88 7.88 -0.02 -31.04
CA THR A 88 8.82 0.51 -30.03
C THR A 88 8.90 2.03 -30.09
N GLU A 89 9.62 2.66 -29.15
CA GLU A 89 9.71 4.12 -29.06
C GLU A 89 10.20 4.77 -30.37
N GLY A 90 9.55 5.86 -30.79
CA GLY A 90 9.90 6.58 -32.03
C GLY A 90 9.34 5.99 -33.32
N SER A 91 8.46 4.98 -33.23
CA SER A 91 7.88 4.32 -34.40
C SER A 91 6.75 5.10 -35.02
N VAL A 92 7.00 5.66 -36.21
CA VAL A 92 5.93 6.18 -37.07
C VAL A 92 5.42 5.03 -37.93
N VAL A 93 4.25 4.49 -37.62
CA VAL A 93 3.63 3.47 -38.47
C VAL A 93 2.97 4.14 -39.68
N ARG A 94 3.80 4.48 -40.68
CA ARG A 94 3.32 4.83 -42.04
C ARG A 94 2.55 3.68 -42.69
N ASP A 95 2.83 2.48 -42.19
CA ASP A 95 2.36 1.19 -42.68
C ASP A 95 0.86 0.95 -42.46
N THR A 96 0.19 1.58 -41.50
CA THR A 96 -1.26 1.39 -41.25
C THR A 96 -2.12 2.37 -42.04
N GLY A 97 -1.53 3.24 -42.87
CA GLY A 97 -2.25 4.29 -43.61
C GLY A 97 -3.07 5.24 -42.74
N LEU A 98 -2.91 5.20 -41.41
CA LEU A 98 -3.55 6.11 -40.47
C LEU A 98 -2.85 7.47 -40.45
N GLU A 99 -1.61 7.57 -40.95
CA GLU A 99 -0.78 8.79 -40.95
C GLU A 99 -0.76 9.50 -39.58
N ARG A 100 -0.87 8.73 -38.49
CA ARG A 100 -0.93 9.22 -37.11
C ARG A 100 0.12 8.52 -36.25
N ASP A 101 0.66 9.27 -35.30
CA ASP A 101 1.52 8.74 -34.24
C ASP A 101 0.66 7.89 -33.29
N LEU A 102 0.81 6.57 -33.38
CA LEU A 102 0.22 5.64 -32.42
C LEU A 102 1.12 5.59 -31.18
N SER A 103 0.53 5.57 -29.98
CA SER A 103 1.30 5.42 -28.74
C SER A 103 2.00 4.07 -28.72
N TRP A 104 3.33 4.12 -28.71
CA TRP A 104 4.24 3.04 -29.11
C TRP A 104 4.33 1.87 -28.13
N TRP A 105 3.90 2.02 -26.87
CA TRP A 105 3.95 0.97 -25.85
C TRP A 105 2.62 0.22 -25.64
N SER A 106 1.57 0.59 -26.39
CA SER A 106 0.20 0.10 -26.19
C SER A 106 -0.45 -0.40 -27.48
N SER A 107 0.30 -0.74 -28.53
CA SER A 107 -0.28 -1.23 -29.79
C SER A 107 0.42 -2.49 -30.31
N ALA A 108 -0.37 -3.47 -30.73
CA ALA A 108 0.08 -4.70 -31.37
C ALA A 108 -0.48 -4.77 -32.80
N ILE A 109 0.35 -5.22 -33.74
CA ILE A 109 -0.02 -5.49 -35.13
C ILE A 109 0.01 -7.00 -35.34
N VAL A 110 -1.12 -7.57 -35.72
CA VAL A 110 -1.26 -8.98 -36.10
C VAL A 110 -1.40 -9.08 -37.61
N THR A 111 -0.42 -9.69 -38.28
CA THR A 111 -0.37 -9.80 -39.75
C THR A 111 -0.87 -11.16 -40.19
N ASN A 112 -1.83 -11.19 -41.13
CA ASN A 112 -2.28 -12.41 -41.77
C ASN A 112 -1.19 -12.98 -42.69
N LEU A 113 -0.69 -14.18 -42.38
CA LEU A 113 0.28 -14.91 -43.20
C LEU A 113 -0.40 -15.93 -44.13
N GLY A 114 -1.70 -16.15 -43.94
CA GLY A 114 -2.51 -17.05 -44.74
C GLY A 114 -3.16 -16.38 -45.97
N PRO A 115 -4.07 -17.10 -46.65
CA PRO A 115 -4.89 -16.52 -47.71
C PRO A 115 -5.85 -15.44 -47.17
N SER A 116 -6.55 -14.76 -48.08
CA SER A 116 -7.60 -13.82 -47.70
C SER A 116 -8.67 -14.49 -46.83
N VAL A 117 -8.97 -13.90 -45.68
CA VAL A 117 -10.07 -14.32 -44.81
C VAL A 117 -11.35 -13.65 -45.27
N PRO A 118 -12.44 -14.40 -45.57
CA PRO A 118 -13.68 -13.81 -46.07
C PRO A 118 -14.41 -12.91 -45.06
N ALA A 119 -15.19 -11.95 -45.58
CA ALA A 119 -16.13 -11.18 -44.78
C ALA A 119 -17.14 -12.08 -44.03
N GLY A 120 -17.59 -11.64 -42.86
CA GLY A 120 -18.49 -12.39 -41.97
C GLY A 120 -17.81 -13.45 -41.10
N THR A 121 -16.54 -13.77 -41.38
CA THR A 121 -15.72 -14.68 -40.58
C THR A 121 -15.38 -14.03 -39.23
N VAL A 122 -15.43 -14.82 -38.16
CA VAL A 122 -14.90 -14.42 -36.85
C VAL A 122 -13.46 -14.90 -36.76
N VAL A 123 -12.53 -13.96 -36.64
CA VAL A 123 -11.12 -14.25 -36.38
C VAL A 123 -10.81 -14.03 -34.91
N ASN A 124 -10.06 -14.97 -34.32
CA ASN A 124 -9.67 -14.92 -32.92
C ASN A 124 -8.16 -15.03 -32.80
N PHE A 125 -7.58 -14.30 -31.86
CA PHE A 125 -6.19 -14.48 -31.45
C PHE A 125 -5.99 -14.09 -29.99
N THR A 126 -4.98 -14.68 -29.36
CA THR A 126 -4.64 -14.39 -27.95
C THR A 126 -3.20 -13.94 -27.85
N LEU A 127 -3.00 -12.72 -27.35
CA LEU A 127 -1.70 -12.18 -27.01
C LEU A 127 -1.36 -12.58 -25.58
N GLY A 128 -0.24 -13.25 -25.39
CA GLY A 128 0.30 -13.62 -24.08
C GLY A 128 1.43 -12.71 -23.64
N ASN A 129 1.74 -12.82 -22.34
CA ASN A 129 2.80 -12.06 -21.67
C ASN A 129 2.64 -10.52 -21.75
N VAL A 130 1.40 -10.07 -21.96
CA VAL A 130 1.00 -8.66 -21.93
C VAL A 130 1.00 -8.20 -20.47
N GLN A 131 1.77 -7.17 -20.15
CA GLN A 131 1.77 -6.59 -18.82
C GLN A 131 0.54 -5.69 -18.64
N TYR A 132 -0.21 -5.99 -17.59
CA TYR A 132 -1.36 -5.22 -17.17
C TYR A 132 -0.92 -3.88 -16.56
N PRO A 133 -1.82 -2.90 -16.53
CA PRO A 133 -1.53 -1.60 -15.93
C PRO A 133 -0.98 -1.69 -14.52
N LEU A 134 -0.01 -0.83 -14.19
CA LEU A 134 0.70 -0.85 -12.90
C LEU A 134 -0.15 -0.39 -11.69
N THR A 135 -1.38 0.06 -11.93
CA THR A 135 -2.30 0.51 -10.86
C THR A 135 -3.57 -0.32 -10.87
N SER A 136 -4.36 -0.19 -9.81
CA SER A 136 -5.73 -0.75 -9.73
C SER A 136 -6.76 0.07 -10.51
N GLY A 137 -8.00 -0.41 -10.54
CA GLY A 137 -9.16 0.30 -11.09
C GLY A 137 -9.49 -0.05 -12.55
N THR A 138 -10.52 0.60 -13.08
CA THR A 138 -11.01 0.39 -14.44
C THR A 138 -10.07 0.98 -15.49
N ARG A 139 -10.09 0.42 -16.70
CA ARG A 139 -9.32 0.93 -17.83
C ARG A 139 -10.20 1.44 -18.95
N GLY A 140 -9.59 2.29 -19.79
CA GLY A 140 -10.21 2.76 -21.01
C GLY A 140 -10.53 1.60 -21.96
N ALA A 141 -11.14 1.93 -23.09
CA ALA A 141 -11.49 0.96 -24.09
C ALA A 141 -10.31 0.60 -25.00
N PHE A 142 -10.36 -0.60 -25.55
CA PHE A 142 -9.51 -1.03 -26.65
C PHE A 142 -10.05 -0.48 -27.97
N GLU A 143 -9.17 -0.37 -28.96
CA GLU A 143 -9.54 -0.16 -30.35
C GLU A 143 -9.02 -1.31 -31.20
N VAL A 144 -9.84 -1.80 -32.11
CA VAL A 144 -9.46 -2.82 -33.09
C VAL A 144 -9.72 -2.27 -34.47
N ARG A 145 -8.71 -2.25 -35.33
CA ARG A 145 -8.84 -1.83 -36.74
C ARG A 145 -8.23 -2.88 -37.66
N THR A 146 -8.79 -3.06 -38.84
CA THR A 146 -8.20 -3.90 -39.90
C THR A 146 -7.72 -3.05 -41.06
N PHE A 147 -6.65 -3.52 -41.71
CA PHE A 147 -5.99 -2.84 -42.82
C PHE A 147 -5.65 -3.81 -43.93
N THR A 148 -5.63 -3.30 -45.17
CA THR A 148 -5.01 -4.01 -46.30
C THR A 148 -3.48 -4.07 -46.16
N ALA A 149 -2.83 -4.84 -47.03
CA ALA A 149 -1.38 -4.90 -47.10
C ALA A 149 -0.77 -3.51 -47.43
N GLU A 150 -1.49 -2.69 -48.18
CA GLU A 150 -1.13 -1.33 -48.58
C GLU A 150 -1.45 -0.28 -47.51
N GLY A 151 -2.00 -0.69 -46.36
CA GLY A 151 -2.31 0.19 -45.23
C GLY A 151 -3.68 0.89 -45.32
N GLN A 152 -4.57 0.49 -46.23
CA GLN A 152 -5.91 1.09 -46.25
C GLN A 152 -6.77 0.50 -45.14
N SER A 153 -7.39 1.35 -44.30
CA SER A 153 -8.31 0.88 -43.26
C SER A 153 -9.57 0.27 -43.89
N VAL A 154 -9.97 -0.90 -43.42
CA VAL A 154 -11.09 -1.67 -43.98
C VAL A 154 -12.22 -1.83 -42.97
N ASP A 155 -11.90 -2.20 -41.73
CA ASP A 155 -12.85 -2.27 -40.63
C ASP A 155 -12.34 -1.54 -39.37
N GLU A 156 -13.27 -1.07 -38.54
CA GLU A 156 -12.97 -0.51 -37.22
C GLU A 156 -14.00 -0.90 -36.16
N ALA A 157 -13.50 -1.14 -34.95
CA ALA A 157 -14.26 -1.29 -33.73
C ALA A 157 -13.58 -0.42 -32.65
N LEU A 158 -14.17 0.74 -32.40
CA LEU A 158 -13.69 1.71 -31.41
C LEU A 158 -14.49 1.56 -30.11
N GLY A 159 -13.87 1.87 -28.97
CA GLY A 159 -14.58 1.83 -27.69
C GLY A 159 -14.87 0.39 -27.22
N VAL A 160 -14.06 -0.59 -27.59
CA VAL A 160 -14.22 -1.98 -27.19
C VAL A 160 -13.80 -2.13 -25.73
N SER A 161 -14.77 -2.01 -24.82
CA SER A 161 -14.53 -2.21 -23.40
C SER A 161 -14.33 -3.69 -23.09
N ALA A 162 -13.31 -4.02 -22.31
CA ALA A 162 -13.24 -5.32 -21.65
C ALA A 162 -14.20 -5.38 -20.43
N ASN A 163 -14.64 -4.23 -19.90
CA ASN A 163 -15.44 -4.08 -18.67
C ASN A 163 -14.78 -4.73 -17.44
N GLU A 164 -13.52 -4.40 -17.20
CA GLU A 164 -12.74 -5.07 -16.17
C GLU A 164 -12.04 -4.07 -15.24
N GLU A 165 -12.11 -4.40 -13.95
CA GLU A 165 -11.40 -3.70 -12.89
C GLU A 165 -10.16 -4.52 -12.50
N PHE A 166 -9.04 -3.82 -12.33
CA PHE A 166 -7.79 -4.40 -11.86
C PHE A 166 -7.71 -4.29 -10.33
N ASP A 167 -7.44 -5.42 -9.68
CA ASP A 167 -7.05 -5.46 -8.28
C ASP A 167 -5.65 -4.84 -8.12
N PRO A 168 -5.33 -4.22 -6.97
CA PRO A 168 -3.97 -3.76 -6.68
C PRO A 168 -2.93 -4.89 -6.71
N GLY A 169 -1.67 -4.53 -6.97
CA GLY A 169 -0.54 -5.46 -6.82
C GLY A 169 -0.36 -5.89 -5.37
N SER A 170 0.40 -6.96 -5.13
CA SER A 170 0.62 -7.50 -3.78
C SER A 170 1.95 -7.02 -3.20
N LEU A 171 1.92 -6.42 -2.00
CA LEU A 171 3.14 -6.18 -1.24
C LEU A 171 3.58 -7.47 -0.53
N SER A 172 4.72 -8.02 -0.94
CA SER A 172 5.28 -9.24 -0.36
C SER A 172 6.22 -8.91 0.81
N PHE A 173 6.39 -9.87 1.74
CA PHE A 173 7.24 -9.71 2.92
C PHE A 173 6.94 -8.45 3.76
N ALA A 174 5.69 -8.00 3.75
CA ALA A 174 5.28 -6.85 4.52
C ALA A 174 5.32 -7.16 6.02
N ALA A 175 6.03 -6.34 6.80
CA ALA A 175 6.18 -6.48 8.24
C ALA A 175 6.22 -5.10 8.91
N VAL A 176 5.64 -5.01 10.11
CA VAL A 176 5.67 -3.82 10.96
C VAL A 176 6.22 -4.22 12.32
N THR A 177 7.36 -3.66 12.70
CA THR A 177 8.12 -4.07 13.89
C THR A 177 8.36 -2.87 14.81
N PRO A 178 7.59 -2.72 15.90
CA PRO A 178 7.88 -1.79 16.97
C PRO A 178 9.14 -2.19 17.75
N GLN A 179 9.91 -1.20 18.22
CA GLN A 179 11.08 -1.45 19.07
C GLN A 179 10.69 -1.98 20.47
N SER A 180 9.50 -1.62 20.97
CA SER A 180 8.93 -2.16 22.20
C SER A 180 7.60 -2.84 21.90
N LEU A 181 7.35 -4.00 22.49
CA LEU A 181 6.04 -4.67 22.48
C LEU A 181 5.30 -4.53 23.82
N VAL A 182 5.76 -3.62 24.69
CA VAL A 182 5.14 -3.39 25.99
C VAL A 182 3.85 -2.56 25.82
N ALA A 183 2.78 -2.97 26.51
CA ALA A 183 1.50 -2.28 26.46
C ALA A 183 1.64 -0.79 26.81
N GLY A 184 1.09 0.07 25.96
CA GLY A 184 1.10 1.53 26.12
C GLY A 184 2.45 2.22 25.89
N ALA A 185 3.52 1.46 25.62
CA ALA A 185 4.82 2.03 25.29
C ALA A 185 4.75 2.82 23.98
N VAL A 186 5.47 3.94 23.93
CA VAL A 186 5.71 4.71 22.71
C VAL A 186 7.10 4.34 22.22
N SER A 187 7.21 3.85 20.98
CA SER A 187 8.50 3.48 20.41
C SER A 187 8.59 3.79 18.92
N GLU A 188 9.81 3.65 18.40
CA GLU A 188 10.06 3.54 16.98
C GLU A 188 9.33 2.34 16.38
N VAL A 189 8.95 2.46 15.11
CA VAL A 189 8.42 1.37 14.29
C VAL A 189 9.19 1.29 12.98
N VAL A 190 9.60 0.08 12.60
CA VAL A 190 10.17 -0.23 11.29
C VAL A 190 9.09 -0.89 10.43
N LEU A 191 8.88 -0.36 9.23
CA LEU A 191 8.03 -0.91 8.18
C LEU A 191 8.93 -1.47 7.07
N GLU A 192 8.75 -2.75 6.73
CA GLU A 192 9.46 -3.41 5.63
C GLU A 192 8.47 -4.04 4.67
N PHE A 193 8.73 -4.00 3.37
CA PHE A 193 7.98 -4.74 2.34
C PHE A 193 8.75 -4.79 1.02
N VAL A 194 8.30 -5.64 0.10
CA VAL A 194 8.78 -5.70 -1.28
C VAL A 194 7.63 -5.37 -2.23
N THR A 195 7.87 -4.37 -3.08
CA THR A 195 6.90 -3.86 -4.06
C THR A 195 6.68 -4.83 -5.22
N GLU A 196 5.43 -5.02 -5.66
CA GLU A 196 5.15 -5.72 -6.94
C GLU A 196 5.23 -4.75 -8.11
N ASN A 197 4.93 -3.47 -7.89
CA ASN A 197 4.98 -2.41 -8.88
C ASN A 197 5.81 -1.22 -8.39
N PRO A 198 6.51 -0.52 -9.30
CA PRO A 198 7.19 0.74 -8.98
C PRO A 198 6.29 1.71 -8.21
N ILE A 199 6.81 2.31 -7.14
CA ILE A 199 6.19 3.45 -6.48
C ILE A 199 6.59 4.69 -7.30
N PRO A 200 5.63 5.40 -7.93
CA PRO A 200 5.96 6.56 -8.76
C PRO A 200 6.55 7.71 -7.95
N ARG A 201 7.15 8.68 -8.65
CA ARG A 201 7.79 9.87 -8.06
C ARG A 201 6.93 10.57 -7.00
N ASP A 202 5.66 10.79 -7.32
CA ASP A 202 4.71 11.49 -6.44
C ASP A 202 3.80 10.52 -5.66
N GLY A 203 4.13 9.22 -5.67
CA GLY A 203 3.43 8.22 -4.90
C GLY A 203 3.75 8.29 -3.41
N TYR A 204 2.91 7.67 -2.59
CA TYR A 204 3.11 7.59 -1.15
C TYR A 204 2.83 6.20 -0.60
N VAL A 205 3.42 5.91 0.55
CA VAL A 205 3.12 4.70 1.34
C VAL A 205 2.09 5.08 2.41
N GLU A 206 0.96 4.39 2.43
CA GLU A 206 -0.03 4.46 3.50
C GLU A 206 0.20 3.31 4.47
N LEU A 207 0.43 3.64 5.75
CA LEU A 207 0.44 2.67 6.84
C LEU A 207 -0.77 2.94 7.73
N LYS A 208 -1.59 1.90 7.92
CA LYS A 208 -2.71 1.92 8.86
C LYS A 208 -2.48 0.91 9.98
N LEU A 209 -2.48 1.44 11.19
CA LEU A 209 -2.29 0.70 12.43
C LEU A 209 -3.61 0.00 12.85
N PRO A 210 -3.54 -1.22 13.41
CA PRO A 210 -4.70 -1.92 13.94
C PRO A 210 -5.28 -1.17 15.15
N GLU A 211 -6.45 -1.60 15.60
CA GLU A 211 -7.07 -1.03 16.80
C GLU A 211 -6.17 -1.17 18.04
N GLY A 212 -6.24 -0.20 18.94
CA GLY A 212 -5.41 -0.11 20.15
C GLY A 212 -4.09 0.63 19.93
N PHE A 213 -3.49 0.56 18.74
CA PHE A 213 -2.36 1.41 18.40
C PHE A 213 -2.81 2.86 18.20
N SER A 214 -1.91 3.80 18.48
CA SER A 214 -2.09 5.19 18.09
C SER A 214 -0.74 5.84 17.78
N LEU A 215 -0.69 6.74 16.82
CA LEU A 215 0.43 7.65 16.64
C LEU A 215 0.46 8.57 17.87
N ALA A 216 1.50 8.40 18.70
CA ALA A 216 1.70 9.09 19.97
C ALA A 216 1.78 10.59 19.69
N GLY A 217 0.63 11.20 19.88
CA GLY A 217 0.23 12.42 19.23
C GLY A 217 -1.16 12.72 19.75
N ASP A 218 -2.12 11.94 19.31
CA ASP A 218 -3.43 12.53 19.18
C ASP A 218 -4.56 11.61 19.62
N SER A 219 -5.02 11.82 20.85
CA SER A 219 -6.42 11.58 21.20
C SER A 219 -7.37 12.64 20.58
N GLU A 220 -6.82 13.72 20.00
CA GLU A 220 -7.58 14.86 19.43
C GLU A 220 -7.10 15.26 18.01
N ALA A 221 -6.58 14.33 17.21
CA ALA A 221 -6.20 14.62 15.82
C ALA A 221 -7.47 15.00 15.06
N SER A 222 -7.64 16.28 14.78
CA SER A 222 -8.54 16.70 13.73
C SER A 222 -8.00 16.14 12.43
N VAL A 223 -8.82 15.35 11.74
CA VAL A 223 -8.60 15.00 10.34
C VAL A 223 -8.25 16.29 9.62
N LEU A 224 -7.01 16.42 9.14
CA LEU A 224 -6.76 17.39 8.08
C LEU A 224 -7.71 16.95 6.98
N ALA A 225 -8.71 17.79 6.67
CA ALA A 225 -9.43 17.67 5.41
C ALA A 225 -8.36 17.39 4.36
N ASP A 226 -8.55 16.30 3.59
CA ASP A 226 -7.59 15.85 2.60
C ASP A 226 -6.94 17.07 1.96
N VAL A 227 -5.60 17.13 1.99
CA VAL A 227 -4.85 18.31 1.55
C VAL A 227 -5.48 18.71 0.22
N ASP A 228 -6.15 19.86 0.17
CA ASP A 228 -7.18 20.15 -0.84
C ASP A 228 -6.59 19.94 -2.25
N PHE A 229 -6.80 18.74 -2.81
CA PHE A 229 -5.98 18.21 -3.91
C PHE A 229 -6.33 18.89 -5.24
N GLU A 230 -7.46 19.60 -5.31
CA GLU A 230 -7.80 20.43 -6.47
C GLU A 230 -6.79 21.58 -6.69
N ARG A 231 -6.10 22.04 -5.63
CA ARG A 231 -5.01 23.04 -5.73
C ARG A 231 -3.64 22.45 -6.10
N ALA A 232 -3.48 21.13 -6.15
CA ALA A 232 -2.23 20.51 -6.59
C ALA A 232 -2.08 20.50 -8.12
N TYR A 233 -3.19 20.68 -8.87
CA TYR A 233 -3.20 20.68 -10.33
C TYR A 233 -2.91 22.05 -10.97
N ASP A 234 -3.05 23.16 -10.25
CA ASP A 234 -2.90 24.52 -10.81
C ASP A 234 -1.52 25.16 -10.57
N GLY A 235 -0.59 24.43 -9.94
CA GLY A 235 0.75 24.94 -9.63
C GLY A 235 0.79 26.02 -8.54
N ALA A 236 -0.33 26.32 -7.86
CA ALA A 236 -0.41 27.35 -6.82
C ALA A 236 -0.27 26.80 -5.39
N PHE A 237 -0.13 25.48 -5.21
CA PHE A 237 0.22 24.88 -3.91
C PHE A 237 1.50 24.06 -4.03
N SER A 238 2.65 24.69 -3.76
CA SER A 238 3.84 23.95 -3.34
C SER A 238 3.68 23.63 -1.85
N VAL A 239 3.75 22.35 -1.50
CA VAL A 239 4.34 22.05 -0.19
C VAL A 239 5.77 22.54 -0.32
N ASP A 240 6.15 23.57 0.44
CA ASP A 240 7.54 24.05 0.43
C ASP A 240 8.41 22.94 1.06
N PHE A 241 8.90 22.06 0.17
CA PHE A 241 9.73 20.93 0.54
C PHE A 241 11.13 21.37 0.99
N ASP A 242 11.52 22.63 0.75
CA ASP A 242 12.87 23.18 0.99
C ASP A 242 12.98 24.06 2.24
N ALA A 243 11.89 24.31 2.96
CA ALA A 243 11.93 25.07 4.21
C ALA A 243 12.87 24.39 5.23
N PRO A 244 14.05 24.98 5.57
CA PRO A 244 14.98 24.38 6.52
C PRO A 244 14.36 24.37 7.91
N VAL A 245 14.34 23.22 8.58
CA VAL A 245 14.04 23.16 10.01
C VAL A 245 15.28 23.62 10.77
N PRO A 246 15.23 24.70 11.56
CA PRO A 246 16.40 25.16 12.31
C PRO A 246 16.91 24.05 13.25
N GLY A 247 18.11 23.52 12.99
CA GLY A 247 18.77 22.52 13.82
C GLY A 247 18.90 21.10 13.23
N TYR A 248 18.36 20.82 12.05
CA TYR A 248 18.51 19.51 11.39
C TYR A 248 19.33 19.61 10.10
N SER A 249 20.33 18.74 9.96
CA SER A 249 21.08 18.58 8.70
C SER A 249 20.20 17.91 7.63
N SER A 250 20.44 18.25 6.38
CA SER A 250 19.72 17.79 5.17
C SER A 250 19.26 16.33 5.24
N GLY A 251 17.95 16.09 5.25
CA GLY A 251 17.35 14.75 5.22
C GLY A 251 16.02 14.63 5.96
N ALA A 252 15.78 15.47 6.98
CA ALA A 252 14.55 15.48 7.75
C ALA A 252 13.66 16.67 7.38
N SER A 253 12.37 16.44 7.08
CA SER A 253 11.39 17.51 6.88
C SER A 253 10.04 17.17 7.50
N ALA A 254 9.53 18.12 8.29
CA ALA A 254 8.31 18.05 9.08
C ALA A 254 7.06 18.46 8.27
N THR A 255 5.89 18.01 8.72
CA THR A 255 4.59 18.36 8.10
C THR A 255 3.93 19.57 8.75
N VAL A 256 3.34 20.40 7.90
CA VAL A 256 2.46 21.52 8.22
C VAL A 256 1.11 21.01 8.76
N GLY A 257 0.74 21.42 9.98
CA GLY A 257 -0.57 21.19 10.59
C GLY A 257 -0.63 21.49 12.09
N GLY A 258 -1.04 22.72 12.46
CA GLY A 258 -1.58 23.13 13.77
C GLY A 258 -0.69 23.08 15.03
N VAL A 259 -0.11 24.24 15.42
CA VAL A 259 0.48 24.75 16.71
C VAL A 259 1.30 23.81 17.64
N ARG A 260 1.31 22.50 17.44
CA ARG A 260 2.25 21.52 18.02
C ARG A 260 2.55 20.45 16.99
N ALA A 261 2.97 20.84 15.79
CA ALA A 261 3.47 19.90 14.78
C ALA A 261 4.59 19.06 15.41
N ARG A 262 4.28 17.80 15.70
CA ARG A 262 5.11 16.90 16.50
C ARG A 262 6.16 16.27 15.61
N ASN A 263 7.38 16.19 16.12
CA ASN A 263 8.55 15.68 15.40
C ASN A 263 8.40 14.15 15.15
N MET A 264 7.59 13.71 14.19
CA MET A 264 7.75 12.36 13.64
C MET A 264 8.57 12.48 12.35
N ALA A 265 9.66 11.73 12.28
CA ALA A 265 10.46 11.61 11.09
C ALA A 265 10.30 10.21 10.48
N ALA A 266 10.47 10.14 9.16
CA ALA A 266 10.60 8.89 8.44
C ALA A 266 11.89 8.90 7.63
N GLU A 267 12.59 7.79 7.63
CA GLU A 267 13.79 7.58 6.81
C GLU A 267 13.66 6.27 6.06
N ALA A 268 13.91 6.32 4.75
CA ALA A 268 14.06 5.11 3.95
C ALA A 268 15.52 4.68 3.99
N SER A 269 15.79 3.45 4.42
CA SER A 269 17.14 2.87 4.42
C SER A 269 17.40 1.99 3.18
N GLU A 270 16.35 1.63 2.44
CA GLU A 270 16.43 0.79 1.23
C GLU A 270 15.25 1.08 0.29
N GLY A 271 15.46 0.91 -1.03
CA GLY A 271 14.39 0.84 -2.04
C GLY A 271 13.78 2.15 -2.51
N LEU A 272 13.94 3.24 -1.76
CA LEU A 272 13.49 4.59 -2.12
C LEU A 272 14.69 5.55 -2.14
N ASP A 273 14.72 6.44 -3.13
CA ASP A 273 15.60 7.60 -3.16
C ASP A 273 14.94 8.82 -2.48
N GLY A 274 15.77 9.75 -2.01
CA GLY A 274 15.34 10.98 -1.37
C GLY A 274 14.81 10.80 0.05
N GLY A 275 14.38 11.90 0.64
CA GLY A 275 13.75 11.90 1.96
C GLY A 275 12.27 11.51 1.91
N LEU A 276 11.68 11.27 3.08
CA LEU A 276 10.25 11.04 3.24
C LEU A 276 9.59 12.21 4.00
N LEU A 277 8.39 12.58 3.57
CA LEU A 277 7.52 13.50 4.29
C LEU A 277 6.41 12.70 4.99
N VAL A 278 6.26 12.90 6.30
CA VAL A 278 5.32 12.14 7.14
C VAL A 278 4.05 12.93 7.39
N VAL A 279 2.93 12.54 6.79
CA VAL A 279 1.62 13.17 7.01
C VAL A 279 0.75 12.27 7.86
N VAL A 280 0.45 12.69 9.09
CA VAL A 280 -0.49 11.99 9.98
C VAL A 280 -1.92 12.35 9.56
N ARG A 281 -2.71 11.34 9.16
CA ARG A 281 -4.09 11.51 8.70
C ARG A 281 -5.12 11.29 9.80
N SER A 282 -4.82 10.37 10.72
CA SER A 282 -5.63 10.08 11.89
C SER A 282 -4.74 9.50 12.99
N ALA A 283 -5.31 9.22 14.16
CA ALA A 283 -4.59 8.51 15.22
C ALA A 283 -3.99 7.15 14.77
N ARG A 284 -4.46 6.56 13.67
CA ARG A 284 -4.02 5.23 13.21
C ARG A 284 -3.54 5.19 11.76
N THR A 285 -3.50 6.33 11.06
CA THR A 285 -3.14 6.36 9.64
C THR A 285 -2.06 7.40 9.41
N VAL A 286 -0.98 6.99 8.77
CA VAL A 286 0.12 7.85 8.32
C VAL A 286 0.36 7.65 6.82
N HIS A 287 0.59 8.75 6.11
CA HIS A 287 1.02 8.76 4.72
C HIS A 287 2.49 9.20 4.68
N LEU A 288 3.30 8.47 3.92
CA LEU A 288 4.74 8.69 3.77
C LEU A 288 4.99 9.07 2.31
N TYR A 289 5.01 10.37 2.05
CA TYR A 289 5.22 10.91 0.71
C TYR A 289 6.70 10.90 0.37
N ARG A 290 7.03 10.42 -0.82
CA ARG A 290 8.41 10.36 -1.30
C ARG A 290 8.84 11.71 -1.89
N ARG A 291 10.11 12.07 -1.69
CA ARG A 291 10.76 13.26 -2.28
C ARG A 291 11.84 12.94 -3.31
N GLY A 292 11.92 11.69 -3.75
CA GLY A 292 12.87 11.23 -4.77
C GLY A 292 12.55 11.75 -6.17
N GLU A 293 13.54 11.75 -7.07
CA GLU A 293 13.35 12.22 -8.45
C GLU A 293 12.95 11.10 -9.42
N ARG A 294 13.20 9.84 -9.07
CA ARG A 294 12.94 8.67 -9.95
C ARG A 294 11.70 7.90 -9.49
N ALA A 295 11.25 6.87 -10.21
CA ALA A 295 10.34 5.87 -9.62
C ALA A 295 11.17 4.81 -8.87
N SER A 296 10.59 4.09 -7.90
CA SER A 296 11.28 2.92 -7.34
C SER A 296 11.37 1.81 -8.41
N HIS A 297 12.34 0.90 -8.29
CA HIS A 297 12.36 -0.27 -9.16
C HIS A 297 11.24 -1.26 -8.78
N ARG A 298 10.79 -2.06 -9.76
CA ARG A 298 9.90 -3.20 -9.50
C ARG A 298 10.62 -4.23 -8.64
N GLY A 299 9.96 -4.79 -7.62
CA GLY A 299 10.61 -5.72 -6.70
C GLY A 299 11.57 -5.05 -5.71
N ALA A 300 11.52 -3.72 -5.59
CA ALA A 300 12.34 -3.00 -4.61
C ALA A 300 11.91 -3.41 -3.19
N LYS A 301 12.90 -3.80 -2.38
CA LYS A 301 12.76 -3.93 -0.93
C LYS A 301 12.79 -2.53 -0.33
N VAL A 302 11.70 -2.15 0.32
CA VAL A 302 11.52 -0.86 0.99
C VAL A 302 11.59 -1.09 2.48
N VAL A 303 12.46 -0.33 3.15
CA VAL A 303 12.59 -0.33 4.61
C VAL A 303 12.47 1.11 5.09
N ILE A 304 11.48 1.37 5.94
CA ILE A 304 11.17 2.70 6.46
C ILE A 304 11.17 2.67 7.99
N ARG A 305 11.93 3.58 8.58
CA ARG A 305 11.98 3.81 10.02
C ARG A 305 11.09 5.00 10.38
N LEU A 306 10.16 4.82 11.32
CA LEU A 306 9.31 5.87 11.88
C LEU A 306 9.72 6.15 13.33
N TYR A 307 10.20 7.36 13.62
CA TYR A 307 10.81 7.67 14.92
C TYR A 307 10.64 9.15 15.34
N ASP A 308 10.96 9.45 16.60
CA ASP A 308 11.07 10.82 17.14
C ASP A 308 12.52 11.32 16.96
N PRO A 309 12.77 12.33 16.11
CA PRO A 309 14.11 12.88 15.90
C PRO A 309 14.51 13.87 16.99
N THR A 310 13.65 14.16 17.99
CA THR A 310 13.98 15.10 19.06
C THR A 310 15.19 14.56 19.84
N PRO A 311 16.35 15.26 19.85
CA PRO A 311 17.48 14.84 20.66
C PRO A 311 17.08 14.85 22.13
N SER A 312 17.65 13.93 22.92
CA SER A 312 17.34 13.70 24.35
C SER A 312 17.65 14.91 25.23
N PHE A 313 16.87 15.98 25.11
CA PHE A 313 16.87 17.12 26.01
C PHE A 313 15.65 17.05 26.93
N ALA A 314 15.93 17.02 28.23
CA ALA A 314 15.04 17.09 29.38
C ALA A 314 13.51 16.98 29.10
N VAL A 315 13.01 15.77 29.36
CA VAL A 315 11.63 15.32 29.57
C VAL A 315 10.70 16.43 30.10
N ARG A 316 10.00 17.14 29.21
CA ARG A 316 8.68 17.78 29.42
C ARG A 316 7.87 17.97 28.12
N ALA A 317 8.19 17.24 27.05
CA ALA A 317 7.38 17.17 25.83
C ALA A 317 6.84 15.73 25.69
N PRO A 318 5.62 15.53 25.14
CA PRO A 318 5.15 14.17 24.89
C PRO A 318 6.11 13.48 23.93
N ILE A 319 6.63 12.30 24.31
CA ILE A 319 7.38 11.42 23.40
C ILE A 319 6.49 11.20 22.18
N VAL A 320 6.99 11.54 21.01
CA VAL A 320 6.29 11.35 19.73
C VAL A 320 6.69 9.97 19.21
N GLY A 321 5.83 9.25 18.48
CA GLY A 321 6.15 7.89 18.03
C GLY A 321 4.91 7.05 17.77
N VAL A 322 5.04 5.72 17.76
CA VAL A 322 3.88 4.82 17.71
C VAL A 322 3.64 4.27 19.10
N LYS A 323 2.47 4.54 19.66
CA LYS A 323 2.00 3.99 20.94
C LYS A 323 1.34 2.64 20.71
N ASN A 324 1.83 1.62 21.42
CA ASN A 324 1.22 0.30 21.48
C ASN A 324 -0.15 0.33 22.17
N PRO A 325 -1.03 -0.66 21.92
CA PRO A 325 -2.23 -0.87 22.72
C PRO A 325 -1.93 -0.87 24.21
N SER A 326 -2.80 -0.23 25.00
CA SER A 326 -2.69 -0.20 26.45
C SER A 326 -3.07 -1.52 27.13
N LEU A 327 -3.60 -2.48 26.36
CA LEU A 327 -4.03 -3.79 26.80
C LEU A 327 -3.15 -4.87 26.17
N VAL A 328 -2.93 -5.94 26.94
CA VAL A 328 -2.23 -7.16 26.51
C VAL A 328 -3.08 -7.94 25.54
N GLY A 329 -2.45 -8.56 24.55
CA GLY A 329 -3.10 -9.48 23.62
C GLY A 329 -2.55 -9.37 22.20
N THR A 330 -3.08 -10.23 21.33
CA THR A 330 -2.77 -10.22 19.90
C THR A 330 -3.56 -9.11 19.21
N THR A 331 -2.88 -8.27 18.44
CA THR A 331 -3.54 -7.20 17.69
C THR A 331 -4.15 -7.68 16.38
N GLY A 332 -5.03 -6.86 15.80
CA GLY A 332 -5.45 -7.04 14.41
C GLY A 332 -4.28 -6.85 13.43
N ALA A 333 -4.54 -7.10 12.15
CA ALA A 333 -3.57 -6.91 11.08
C ALA A 333 -3.27 -5.43 10.80
N PHE A 334 -2.02 -5.14 10.45
CA PHE A 334 -1.64 -3.87 9.85
C PHE A 334 -2.06 -3.86 8.38
N GLN A 335 -2.27 -2.67 7.83
CA GLN A 335 -2.55 -2.51 6.40
C GLN A 335 -1.50 -1.58 5.82
N VAL A 336 -0.87 -2.01 4.73
CA VAL A 336 0.14 -1.25 4.00
C VAL A 336 -0.33 -1.12 2.57
N ARG A 337 -0.28 0.11 2.04
CA ARG A 337 -0.55 0.37 0.62
C ARG A 337 0.51 1.28 0.04
N THR A 338 0.77 1.11 -1.25
CA THR A 338 1.41 2.14 -2.06
C THR A 338 0.34 2.77 -2.94
N ARG A 339 0.35 4.09 -3.07
CA ARG A 339 -0.67 4.85 -3.79
C ARG A 339 -0.05 5.89 -4.69
N LEU A 340 -0.76 6.23 -5.77
CA LEU A 340 -0.54 7.47 -6.51
C LEU A 340 -0.96 8.68 -5.66
N LEU A 341 -0.54 9.86 -6.09
CA LEU A 341 -0.91 11.12 -5.44
C LEU A 341 -2.43 11.33 -5.36
N ASP A 342 -3.17 10.91 -6.39
CA ASP A 342 -4.64 10.95 -6.46
C ASP A 342 -5.36 9.91 -5.58
N GLY A 343 -4.60 9.08 -4.86
CA GLY A 343 -5.12 8.03 -3.98
C GLY A 343 -5.35 6.68 -4.65
N THR A 344 -5.17 6.55 -5.96
CA THR A 344 -5.28 5.25 -6.66
C THR A 344 -4.28 4.25 -6.09
N VAL A 345 -4.73 3.05 -5.74
CA VAL A 345 -3.87 2.01 -5.14
C VAL A 345 -2.99 1.38 -6.22
N VAL A 346 -1.69 1.28 -5.94
CA VAL A 346 -0.68 0.62 -6.76
C VAL A 346 -0.52 -0.82 -6.28
N ASP A 347 0.02 -0.99 -5.07
CA ASP A 347 0.13 -2.26 -4.38
C ASP A 347 -0.51 -2.19 -2.99
N GLU A 348 -0.95 -3.33 -2.46
CA GLU A 348 -1.39 -3.44 -1.07
C GLU A 348 -1.04 -4.77 -0.40
N ASN A 349 -1.02 -4.73 0.93
CA ASN A 349 -1.14 -5.88 1.79
C ASN A 349 -2.05 -5.53 2.97
N MET A 350 -3.24 -6.14 2.98
CA MET A 350 -4.30 -5.90 3.95
C MET A 350 -4.24 -6.82 5.17
N ALA A 351 -3.29 -7.76 5.18
CA ALA A 351 -3.18 -8.84 6.14
C ALA A 351 -1.74 -8.95 6.69
N VAL A 352 -1.06 -7.81 6.87
CA VAL A 352 0.24 -7.80 7.56
C VAL A 352 0.02 -8.29 8.99
N PRO A 353 0.72 -9.34 9.46
CA PRO A 353 0.43 -9.97 10.75
C PRO A 353 0.37 -8.98 11.92
N GLY A 354 -0.56 -9.21 12.84
CA GLY A 354 -0.64 -8.50 14.11
C GLY A 354 0.50 -8.89 15.05
N LEU A 355 0.57 -8.22 16.20
CA LEU A 355 1.63 -8.41 17.20
C LEU A 355 1.04 -8.86 18.53
N ASP A 356 1.81 -9.64 19.29
CA ASP A 356 1.50 -9.98 20.68
C ASP A 356 2.05 -8.90 21.61
N ILE A 357 1.15 -8.15 22.23
CA ILE A 357 1.50 -7.07 23.16
C ILE A 357 1.73 -7.65 24.55
N ALA A 358 2.92 -7.42 25.09
CA ALA A 358 3.33 -7.84 26.42
C ALA A 358 2.76 -6.91 27.51
N PRO A 359 2.54 -7.41 28.74
CA PRO A 359 2.13 -6.59 29.88
C PRO A 359 3.09 -5.44 30.15
N GLY A 360 2.53 -4.30 30.58
CA GLY A 360 3.30 -3.22 31.16
C GLY A 360 3.90 -3.63 32.51
N GLU A 361 5.12 -3.15 32.81
CA GLU A 361 5.72 -3.37 34.13
C GLU A 361 5.02 -2.52 35.20
N LEU A 362 4.82 -3.11 36.38
CA LEU A 362 4.44 -2.37 37.58
C LEU A 362 5.69 -1.71 38.17
N SER A 363 5.59 -0.43 38.51
CA SER A 363 6.70 0.31 39.13
C SER A 363 6.37 0.70 40.56
N GLY A 364 7.39 1.03 41.37
CA GLY A 364 7.18 1.46 42.77
C GLY A 364 6.57 0.39 43.67
N LEU A 365 6.75 -0.89 43.33
CA LEU A 365 6.27 -2.02 44.12
C LEU A 365 6.82 -1.96 45.55
N SER A 366 5.91 -1.93 46.52
CA SER A 366 6.21 -1.97 47.95
C SER A 366 5.19 -2.84 48.65
N VAL A 367 5.66 -3.65 49.60
CA VAL A 367 4.82 -4.49 50.46
C VAL A 367 5.32 -4.29 51.88
N ALA A 368 4.46 -3.73 52.73
CA ALA A 368 4.81 -3.37 54.09
C ALA A 368 3.74 -3.89 55.07
N PRO A 369 4.03 -4.96 55.84
CA PRO A 369 3.16 -5.35 56.95
C PRO A 369 3.28 -4.36 58.11
N ALA A 370 2.18 -4.08 58.79
CA ALA A 370 2.19 -3.22 59.97
C ALA A 370 2.83 -3.88 61.20
N SER A 371 2.97 -5.21 61.21
CA SER A 371 3.70 -5.96 62.24
C SER A 371 4.49 -7.11 61.64
N LEU A 372 5.69 -7.35 62.18
CA LEU A 372 6.55 -8.49 61.84
C LEU A 372 6.58 -9.57 62.94
N ILE A 373 5.67 -9.47 63.92
CA ILE A 373 5.59 -10.44 65.01
C ILE A 373 4.86 -11.69 64.49
N ALA A 374 5.50 -12.85 64.61
CA ALA A 374 4.94 -14.12 64.15
C ALA A 374 3.58 -14.43 64.82
N GLY A 375 2.60 -14.86 64.02
CA GLY A 375 1.24 -15.15 64.48
C GLY A 375 0.38 -13.91 64.77
N ASN A 376 0.93 -12.69 64.66
CA ASN A 376 0.17 -11.47 64.83
C ASN A 376 -0.75 -11.21 63.64
N ARG A 377 -1.94 -10.64 63.91
CA ARG A 377 -2.86 -10.17 62.87
C ARG A 377 -2.62 -8.68 62.66
N SER A 378 -2.17 -8.30 61.47
CA SER A 378 -1.92 -6.90 61.13
C SER A 378 -2.34 -6.58 59.70
N SER A 379 -2.44 -5.29 59.38
CA SER A 379 -2.66 -4.84 58.00
C SER A 379 -1.40 -5.06 57.15
N LEU A 380 -1.62 -5.32 55.85
CA LEU A 380 -0.59 -5.36 54.82
C LEU A 380 -0.85 -4.22 53.84
N THR A 381 0.11 -3.29 53.73
CA THR A 381 0.02 -2.20 52.77
C THR A 381 0.79 -2.60 51.51
N VAL A 382 0.10 -2.62 50.37
CA VAL A 382 0.70 -2.86 49.05
C VAL A 382 0.62 -1.57 48.24
N GLY A 383 1.77 -1.06 47.82
CA GLY A 383 1.88 0.11 46.95
C GLY A 383 2.49 -0.27 45.61
N PHE A 384 1.92 0.24 44.52
CA PHE A 384 2.48 0.14 43.19
C PHE A 384 1.92 1.26 42.30
N SER A 385 2.60 1.50 41.20
CA SER A 385 2.19 2.42 40.14
C SER A 385 1.99 1.63 38.86
N VAL A 386 0.83 1.83 38.22
CA VAL A 386 0.53 1.26 36.91
C VAL A 386 0.97 2.22 35.82
N GLY A 387 1.66 1.71 34.80
CA GLY A 387 1.98 2.49 33.59
C GLY A 387 0.77 2.69 32.66
N ASN A 388 -0.22 1.79 32.75
CA ASN A 388 -1.44 1.81 31.95
C ASN A 388 -2.67 1.97 32.86
N PRO A 389 -3.75 2.63 32.38
CA PRO A 389 -4.99 2.73 33.13
C PRO A 389 -5.57 1.32 33.39
N LEU A 390 -6.04 1.09 34.62
CA LEU A 390 -6.79 -0.11 34.95
C LEU A 390 -8.22 0.04 34.42
N ALA A 391 -8.73 -0.99 33.73
CA ALA A 391 -10.13 -1.02 33.29
C ALA A 391 -11.09 -0.96 34.49
N ALA A 392 -12.35 -0.56 34.26
CA ALA A 392 -13.35 -0.43 35.33
C ALA A 392 -13.65 -1.76 36.05
N ASP A 393 -13.44 -2.89 35.38
CA ASP A 393 -13.54 -4.27 35.87
C ASP A 393 -12.16 -4.92 36.06
N GLY A 394 -11.08 -4.15 35.95
CA GLY A 394 -9.73 -4.65 36.15
C GLY A 394 -9.50 -5.11 37.58
N ARG A 395 -8.81 -6.24 37.74
CA ARG A 395 -8.52 -6.84 39.05
C ARG A 395 -7.05 -6.72 39.41
N VAL A 396 -6.77 -6.60 40.71
CA VAL A 396 -5.42 -6.73 41.28
C VAL A 396 -5.38 -8.03 42.07
N THR A 397 -4.43 -8.91 41.75
CA THR A 397 -4.22 -10.15 42.52
C THR A 397 -2.94 -10.06 43.30
N ILE A 398 -3.03 -10.37 44.59
CA ILE A 398 -1.90 -10.43 45.50
C ILE A 398 -1.76 -11.88 45.93
N ASP A 399 -0.66 -12.49 45.51
CA ASP A 399 -0.25 -13.82 45.91
C ASP A 399 0.62 -13.70 47.16
N LEU A 400 0.11 -14.19 48.29
CA LEU A 400 0.81 -14.17 49.56
C LEU A 400 1.82 -15.33 49.63
N PRO A 401 3.01 -15.12 50.20
CA PRO A 401 3.99 -16.18 50.39
C PRO A 401 3.53 -17.16 51.48
N ASP A 402 4.11 -18.36 51.45
CA ASP A 402 3.86 -19.39 52.47
C ASP A 402 4.07 -18.83 53.89
N GLY A 403 3.13 -19.15 54.79
CA GLY A 403 3.15 -18.68 56.18
C GLY A 403 2.44 -17.34 56.42
N VAL A 404 2.09 -16.59 55.37
CA VAL A 404 1.21 -15.42 55.47
C VAL A 404 -0.19 -15.83 55.01
N ARG A 405 -1.18 -15.75 55.90
CA ARG A 405 -2.56 -16.16 55.60
C ARG A 405 -3.50 -14.97 55.68
N ALA A 406 -4.31 -14.79 54.65
CA ALA A 406 -5.44 -13.88 54.70
C ALA A 406 -6.52 -14.46 55.64
N VAL A 407 -7.09 -13.63 56.51
CA VAL A 407 -8.16 -14.03 57.44
C VAL A 407 -9.46 -13.33 57.01
N ALA A 408 -10.55 -14.06 56.84
CA ALA A 408 -11.76 -13.73 56.04
C ALA A 408 -12.64 -12.51 56.46
N ALA A 409 -12.12 -11.54 57.21
CA ALA A 409 -12.84 -10.31 57.56
C ALA A 409 -12.00 -9.09 57.19
N TRP A 410 -12.12 -8.58 55.96
CA TRP A 410 -11.42 -7.37 55.51
C TRP A 410 -12.44 -6.31 55.09
N GLY A 411 -12.26 -5.10 55.62
CA GLY A 411 -12.54 -3.89 54.84
C GLY A 411 -11.28 -3.57 54.04
N VAL A 412 -11.39 -3.42 52.73
CA VAL A 412 -10.31 -2.92 51.88
C VAL A 412 -10.60 -1.46 51.57
N SER A 413 -9.62 -0.61 51.89
CA SER A 413 -9.67 0.82 51.58
C SER A 413 -8.56 1.13 50.59
N SER A 414 -8.90 1.60 49.40
CA SER A 414 -7.92 2.22 48.50
C SER A 414 -7.73 3.68 48.90
N SER A 415 -6.48 4.12 49.03
CA SER A 415 -6.15 5.56 49.09
C SER A 415 -5.93 6.16 47.70
N SER A 416 -6.10 5.38 46.62
CA SER A 416 -5.86 5.83 45.25
C SER A 416 -7.10 6.51 44.64
N PRO A 417 -6.98 7.72 44.08
CA PRO A 417 -8.06 8.35 43.33
C PRO A 417 -8.43 7.61 42.03
N SER A 418 -7.55 6.74 41.50
CA SER A 418 -7.83 5.94 40.29
C SER A 418 -8.66 4.67 40.55
N LEU A 419 -8.83 4.28 41.82
CA LEU A 419 -9.61 3.10 42.24
C LEU A 419 -10.81 3.49 43.12
N SER A 420 -10.98 4.78 43.42
CA SER A 420 -11.99 5.27 44.39
C SER A 420 -13.39 5.47 43.82
N GLY A 421 -13.63 5.15 42.54
CA GLY A 421 -14.93 5.33 41.86
C GLY A 421 -15.78 4.07 41.72
N GLY A 422 -15.23 2.88 42.00
CA GLY A 422 -15.93 1.59 41.93
C GLY A 422 -16.06 0.95 43.32
N SER A 423 -17.08 0.11 43.50
CA SER A 423 -17.16 -0.75 44.68
C SER A 423 -16.01 -1.77 44.62
N LEU A 424 -14.94 -1.54 45.37
CA LEU A 424 -13.87 -2.52 45.55
C LEU A 424 -14.46 -3.79 46.18
N ALA A 425 -14.45 -4.90 45.44
CA ALA A 425 -14.97 -6.17 45.89
C ALA A 425 -13.81 -7.13 46.09
N VAL A 426 -13.57 -7.54 47.34
CA VAL A 426 -12.46 -8.44 47.65
C VAL A 426 -12.96 -9.87 47.75
N GLY A 427 -12.38 -10.73 46.92
CA GLY A 427 -12.58 -12.17 46.94
C GLY A 427 -11.34 -12.89 47.46
N MET A 428 -11.55 -14.02 48.15
CA MET A 428 -10.47 -14.97 48.43
C MET A 428 -10.67 -16.20 47.55
N GLN A 429 -9.61 -16.63 46.88
CA GLN A 429 -9.56 -17.91 46.16
C GLN A 429 -8.39 -18.73 46.70
N GLY A 430 -8.63 -19.48 47.77
CA GLY A 430 -7.56 -20.13 48.55
C GLY A 430 -6.73 -19.11 49.33
N ASP A 431 -5.41 -19.20 49.26
CA ASP A 431 -4.47 -18.23 49.86
C ASP A 431 -4.24 -16.97 48.99
N ARG A 432 -4.97 -16.84 47.86
CA ARG A 432 -4.89 -15.68 46.96
C ARG A 432 -5.94 -14.65 47.30
N THR A 433 -5.53 -13.39 47.40
CA THR A 433 -6.45 -12.25 47.57
C THR A 433 -6.67 -11.55 46.23
N ILE A 434 -7.92 -11.39 45.83
CA ILE A 434 -8.33 -10.71 44.59
C ILE A 434 -9.07 -9.44 44.98
N VAL A 435 -8.62 -8.28 44.48
CA VAL A 435 -9.19 -6.94 44.73
C VAL A 435 -9.71 -6.34 43.44
#